data_AF-A0A1L9WFQ7-F1
#
_entry.id   AF-A0A1L9WFQ7-F1
#
_cell.length_a   1.000
_cell.length_b   1.000
_cell.length_c   1.000
_cell.angle_alpha   90.00
_cell.angle_beta   90.00
_cell.angle_gamma   90.00
#
_symmetry.space_group_name_H-M   'P 1'
#
loop_
_entity.id
_entity.type
_entity.pdbx_description
1 polymer ?
#
loop_
_entity_poly.entity_id
_entity_poly.type
_entity_poly.pdbx_seq_one_letter_code
_entity_poly.pdbx_strand_id
1 'polypeptide(L)'
;MPLHTCPTDKPLDLSLWDYLTKTEGLQGSHDDPRFEIAKYQFGDAAKNFKIQHHKARMYYHEAKGEGIVEEEMSFERWSQMNMPALQIALREFQYKKDQLAKAGLMIYGPGYQERMERGAHESATKATAEDGFFS
;
A
#
# COMPACT_ATOMS: atom_id res chain seq x y z
N MET A 1 -6.40 14.58 -30.92
CA MET A 1 -7.22 14.76 -29.70
C MET A 1 -6.25 14.85 -28.52
N PRO A 2 -6.40 15.83 -27.60
CA PRO A 2 -5.53 15.91 -26.44
C PRO A 2 -5.87 14.72 -25.52
N LEU A 3 -4.85 13.94 -25.17
CA LEU A 3 -4.96 12.92 -24.13
C LEU A 3 -5.27 13.66 -22.83
N HIS A 4 -6.54 13.66 -22.42
CA HIS A 4 -6.90 14.05 -21.07
C HIS A 4 -6.13 13.11 -20.13
N THR A 5 -5.18 13.67 -19.39
CA THR A 5 -4.52 12.95 -18.29
C THR A 5 -5.61 12.52 -17.33
N CYS A 6 -5.84 11.21 -17.27
CA CYS A 6 -6.86 10.63 -16.42
C CYS A 6 -6.42 10.84 -14.95
N PRO A 7 -7.32 11.22 -14.02
CA PRO A 7 -6.98 11.43 -12.61
C PRO A 7 -6.33 10.22 -11.91
N THR A 8 -6.36 9.06 -12.55
CA THR A 8 -6.03 7.73 -12.05
C THR A 8 -4.59 7.25 -12.31
N ASP A 9 -3.72 8.09 -12.88
CA ASP A 9 -2.30 7.79 -13.14
C ASP A 9 -1.40 7.84 -11.90
N LYS A 10 -1.95 8.17 -10.72
CA LYS A 10 -1.13 8.27 -9.51
C LYS A 10 -0.57 6.88 -9.14
N PRO A 11 0.77 6.70 -9.15
CA PRO A 11 1.36 5.46 -8.71
C PRO A 11 1.02 5.23 -7.24
N LEU A 12 0.92 3.96 -6.84
CA LEU A 12 0.77 3.60 -5.44
C LEU A 12 1.90 4.25 -4.62
N ASP A 13 1.53 5.17 -3.72
CA ASP A 13 2.48 5.83 -2.84
C ASP A 13 2.78 4.95 -1.64
N LEU A 14 3.95 4.29 -1.67
CA LEU A 14 4.41 3.47 -0.55
C LEU A 14 4.85 4.31 0.66
N SER A 15 5.06 5.62 0.50
CA SER A 15 5.48 6.51 1.59
C SER A 15 4.43 6.62 2.71
N LEU A 16 3.17 6.29 2.38
CA LEU A 16 2.06 6.19 3.34
C LEU A 16 2.28 5.12 4.43
N TRP A 17 3.29 4.26 4.31
CA TRP A 17 3.59 3.23 5.31
C TRP A 17 5.02 3.29 5.86
N ASP A 18 5.78 4.33 5.51
CA ASP A 18 7.14 4.54 6.00
C ASP A 18 7.25 4.48 7.52
N TYR A 19 6.23 5.00 8.21
CA TYR A 19 6.16 5.09 9.66
C TYR A 19 6.22 3.72 10.37
N LEU A 20 5.89 2.63 9.67
CA LEU A 20 5.98 1.26 10.19
C LEU A 20 7.42 0.77 10.32
N THR A 21 8.35 1.34 9.55
CA THR A 21 9.74 0.86 9.47
C THR A 21 10.73 1.78 10.18
N LYS A 22 10.32 3.01 10.48
CA LYS A 22 11.12 4.03 11.19
C LYS A 22 11.07 3.75 12.68
N THR A 23 12.16 3.25 13.25
CA THR A 23 12.28 2.94 14.69
C THR A 23 13.26 3.84 15.42
N GLU A 24 13.83 4.86 14.76
CA GLU A 24 14.75 5.77 15.42
C GLU A 24 14.08 6.47 16.61
N GLY A 25 14.80 6.56 17.72
CA GLY A 25 14.33 7.22 18.95
C GLY A 25 13.29 6.44 19.77
N LEU A 26 12.90 5.22 19.36
CA LEU A 26 12.07 4.35 20.18
C LEU A 26 12.94 3.58 21.18
N GLN A 27 12.47 3.43 22.42
CA GLN A 27 13.14 2.56 23.38
C GLN A 27 12.89 1.08 23.00
N GLY A 28 13.96 0.34 22.72
CA GLY A 28 13.90 -1.08 22.38
C GLY A 28 15.21 -1.59 21.79
N SER A 29 15.29 -2.89 21.51
CA SER A 29 16.43 -3.49 20.80
C SER A 29 16.32 -3.16 19.31
N HIS A 30 17.03 -2.11 18.88
CA HIS A 30 17.03 -1.64 17.49
C HIS A 30 17.47 -2.70 16.47
N ASP A 31 18.18 -3.74 16.93
CA ASP A 31 18.68 -4.84 16.10
C ASP A 31 17.96 -6.18 16.39
N ASP A 32 16.72 -6.14 16.90
CA ASP A 32 15.97 -7.38 17.10
C ASP A 32 15.69 -8.06 15.74
N PRO A 33 16.19 -9.30 15.53
CA PRO A 33 16.11 -9.97 14.23
C PRO A 33 14.67 -10.22 13.80
N ARG A 34 13.72 -10.30 14.74
CA ARG A 34 12.30 -10.51 14.43
C ARG A 34 11.71 -9.27 13.76
N PHE A 35 12.13 -8.07 14.19
CA PHE A 35 11.69 -6.82 13.55
C PHE A 35 12.32 -6.66 12.16
N GLU A 36 13.62 -6.90 12.04
CA GLU A 36 14.31 -6.75 10.76
C GLU A 36 13.81 -7.75 9.70
N ILE A 37 13.53 -9.01 10.09
CA ILE A 37 12.89 -9.98 9.20
C ILE A 37 11.49 -9.50 8.78
N ALA A 38 10.66 -9.02 9.73
CA ALA A 38 9.32 -8.54 9.42
C ALA A 38 9.34 -7.31 8.49
N LYS A 39 10.30 -6.40 8.71
CA LYS A 39 10.53 -5.21 7.88
C LYS A 39 10.96 -5.58 6.47
N TYR A 40 11.88 -6.53 6.32
CA TYR A 40 12.29 -7.05 5.01
C TYR A 40 11.11 -7.68 4.26
N GLN A 41 10.36 -8.56 4.92
CA GLN A 41 9.19 -9.22 4.33
C GLN A 41 8.09 -8.23 3.93
N PHE A 42 7.85 -7.20 4.76
CA PHE A 42 6.95 -6.10 4.42
C PHE A 42 7.44 -5.33 3.20
N GLY A 43 8.73 -5.01 3.13
CA GLY A 43 9.32 -4.32 1.98
C GLY A 43 9.17 -5.08 0.67
N ASP A 44 9.37 -6.40 0.68
CA ASP A 44 9.19 -7.24 -0.51
C ASP A 44 7.72 -7.36 -0.92
N ALA A 45 6.80 -7.52 0.05
CA ALA A 45 5.36 -7.52 -0.23
C ALA A 45 4.88 -6.16 -0.79
N ALA A 46 5.40 -5.05 -0.27
CA ALA A 46 5.10 -3.71 -0.76
C ALA A 46 5.57 -3.49 -2.21
N LYS A 47 6.78 -3.96 -2.55
CA LYS A 47 7.29 -3.93 -3.94
C LYS A 47 6.43 -4.77 -4.86
N ASN A 48 6.08 -6.00 -4.47
CA ASN A 48 5.24 -6.88 -5.28
C ASN A 48 3.86 -6.25 -5.50
N PHE A 49 3.23 -5.72 -4.45
CA PHE A 49 1.94 -5.04 -4.55
C PHE A 49 2.01 -3.84 -5.50
N LYS A 50 3.06 -3.00 -5.42
CA LYS A 50 3.27 -1.89 -6.36
C LYS A 50 3.39 -2.37 -7.81
N ILE A 51 4.12 -3.46 -8.06
CA ILE A 51 4.26 -4.04 -9.40
C ILE A 51 2.91 -4.53 -9.93
N GLN A 52 2.16 -5.31 -9.14
CA GLN A 52 0.87 -5.83 -9.58
C GLN A 52 -0.16 -4.72 -9.77
N HIS A 53 -0.15 -3.69 -8.92
CA HIS A 53 -1.02 -2.53 -9.06
C HIS A 53 -0.74 -1.78 -10.36
N HIS A 54 0.53 -1.54 -10.68
CA HIS A 54 0.92 -0.91 -11.95
C HIS A 54 0.47 -1.74 -13.17
N LYS A 55 0.69 -3.05 -13.16
CA LYS A 55 0.22 -3.94 -14.23
C LYS A 55 -1.30 -3.90 -14.39
N ALA A 56 -2.04 -3.96 -13.29
CA ALA A 56 -3.50 -3.89 -13.30
C ALA A 56 -3.99 -2.57 -13.92
N ARG A 57 -3.34 -1.45 -13.60
CA ARG A 57 -3.68 -0.15 -14.18
C ARG A 57 -3.46 -0.15 -15.69
N MET A 58 -2.32 -0.65 -16.16
CA MET A 58 -2.04 -0.76 -17.60
C MET A 58 -3.12 -1.56 -18.33
N TYR A 59 -3.45 -2.75 -17.83
CA TYR A 59 -4.49 -3.60 -18.45
C TYR A 59 -5.88 -2.98 -18.38
N TYR A 60 -6.22 -2.28 -17.29
CA TYR A 60 -7.50 -1.55 -17.21
C TYR A 60 -7.59 -0.46 -18.28
N HIS A 61 -6.50 0.28 -18.52
CA HIS A 61 -6.46 1.33 -19.53
C HIS A 61 -6.55 0.77 -20.95
N GLU A 62 -5.85 -0.33 -21.23
CA GLU A 62 -5.92 -1.05 -22.51
C GLU A 62 -7.36 -1.54 -22.75
N ALA A 63 -7.96 -2.24 -21.78
CA ALA A 63 -9.32 -2.75 -21.88
C ALA A 63 -10.36 -1.62 -21.99
N LYS A 64 -10.14 -0.45 -21.37
CA LYS A 64 -10.98 0.74 -21.59
C LYS A 64 -10.82 1.31 -23.00
N GLY A 65 -9.59 1.38 -23.52
CA GLY A 65 -9.32 1.84 -24.88
C GLY A 65 -9.95 0.96 -25.96
N GLU A 66 -10.07 -0.34 -25.69
CA GLU A 66 -10.72 -1.32 -26.57
C GLU A 66 -12.25 -1.40 -26.39
N GLY A 67 -12.83 -0.64 -25.45
CA GLY A 67 -14.26 -0.65 -25.17
C GLY A 67 -14.76 -1.93 -24.48
N ILE A 68 -13.87 -2.72 -23.88
CA ILE A 68 -14.18 -3.96 -23.14
C ILE A 68 -14.74 -3.64 -21.75
N VAL A 69 -14.30 -2.53 -21.16
CA VAL A 69 -14.73 -2.08 -19.84
C VAL A 69 -15.92 -1.15 -19.98
N GLU A 70 -17.01 -1.47 -19.28
CA GLU A 70 -18.18 -0.60 -19.16
C GLU A 70 -17.75 0.81 -18.71
N GLU A 71 -18.34 1.84 -19.31
CA GLU A 71 -17.89 3.24 -19.13
C GLU A 71 -17.82 3.66 -17.65
N GLU A 72 -18.80 3.20 -16.85
CA GLU A 72 -18.93 3.44 -15.41
C GLU A 72 -18.15 2.46 -14.51
N MET A 73 -17.54 1.41 -15.05
CA MET A 73 -16.83 0.42 -14.24
C MET A 73 -15.53 1.00 -13.70
N SER A 74 -15.44 1.11 -12.37
CA SER A 74 -14.23 1.58 -11.69
C SER A 74 -13.06 0.60 -11.83
N PHE A 75 -11.84 1.11 -11.72
CA PHE A 75 -10.63 0.29 -11.68
C PHE A 75 -10.69 -0.79 -10.60
N GLU A 76 -11.17 -0.44 -9.40
CA GLU A 76 -11.26 -1.37 -8.28
C GLU A 76 -12.16 -2.56 -8.62
N ARG A 77 -13.39 -2.28 -9.07
CA ARG A 77 -14.35 -3.32 -9.44
C ARG A 77 -13.82 -4.19 -10.57
N TRP A 78 -13.24 -3.57 -11.60
CA TRP A 78 -12.65 -4.29 -12.72
C TRP A 78 -11.49 -5.18 -12.26
N SER A 79 -10.58 -4.65 -11.44
CA SER A 79 -9.39 -5.35 -10.97
C SER A 79 -9.70 -6.51 -10.04
N GLN A 80 -10.79 -6.44 -9.26
CA GLN A 80 -11.26 -7.56 -8.44
C GLN A 80 -11.67 -8.75 -9.30
N MET A 81 -12.26 -8.50 -10.47
CA MET A 81 -12.73 -9.56 -11.38
C MET A 81 -11.63 -10.08 -12.30
N ASN A 82 -10.72 -9.21 -12.74
CA ASN A 82 -9.78 -9.50 -13.83
C ASN A 82 -8.33 -9.68 -13.38
N MET A 83 -7.97 -9.24 -12.16
CA MET A 83 -6.58 -9.26 -11.68
C MET A 83 -6.41 -10.07 -10.38
N PRO A 84 -6.55 -11.41 -10.42
CA PRO A 84 -6.31 -12.26 -9.24
C PRO A 84 -4.94 -12.03 -8.59
N ALA A 85 -3.90 -11.79 -9.40
CA ALA A 85 -2.55 -11.51 -8.91
C ALA A 85 -2.47 -10.24 -8.05
N LEU A 86 -3.26 -9.21 -8.38
CA LEU A 86 -3.36 -8.00 -7.56
C LEU A 86 -4.00 -8.30 -6.21
N GLN A 87 -5.06 -9.11 -6.19
CA GLN A 87 -5.76 -9.48 -4.96
C GLN A 87 -4.87 -10.32 -4.02
N ILE A 88 -4.08 -11.23 -4.59
CA ILE A 88 -3.08 -12.01 -3.84
C ILE A 88 -2.02 -11.07 -3.26
N ALA A 89 -1.48 -10.16 -4.06
CA ALA A 89 -0.46 -9.22 -3.60
C ALA A 89 -0.99 -8.25 -2.54
N LEU A 90 -2.25 -7.80 -2.64
CA LEU A 90 -2.90 -6.97 -1.62
C LEU A 90 -3.04 -7.73 -0.29
N ARG A 91 -3.48 -8.99 -0.34
CA ARG A 91 -3.60 -9.83 0.86
C ARG A 91 -2.24 -10.07 1.52
N GLU A 92 -1.23 -10.37 0.72
CA GLU A 92 0.15 -10.56 1.20
C GLU A 92 0.69 -9.27 1.85
N PHE A 93 0.50 -8.12 1.20
CA PHE A 93 0.86 -6.82 1.74
C PHE A 93 0.19 -6.55 3.09
N GLN A 94 -1.13 -6.74 3.19
CA GLN A 94 -1.87 -6.56 4.45
C GLN A 94 -1.36 -7.50 5.55
N TYR A 95 -1.15 -8.77 5.22
CA TYR A 95 -0.63 -9.76 6.16
C TYR A 95 0.78 -9.38 6.68
N LYS A 96 1.69 -8.96 5.80
CA LYS A 96 3.04 -8.56 6.19
C LYS A 96 3.07 -7.23 6.95
N LYS A 97 2.17 -6.30 6.62
CA LYS A 97 1.95 -5.07 7.38
C LYS A 97 1.58 -5.39 8.83
N ASP A 98 0.64 -6.31 9.04
CA ASP A 98 0.19 -6.71 10.37
C ASP A 98 1.28 -7.45 11.14
N GLN A 99 2.08 -8.28 10.47
CA GLN A 99 3.24 -8.93 11.11
C GLN A 99 4.29 -7.90 11.58
N LEU A 100 4.59 -6.90 10.75
CA LEU A 100 5.50 -5.82 11.11
C LEU A 100 4.96 -5.01 12.30
N ALA A 101 3.67 -4.66 12.28
CA ALA A 101 3.03 -3.95 13.38
C ALA A 101 3.11 -4.74 14.69
N LYS A 102 2.81 -6.04 14.66
CA LYS A 102 2.91 -6.93 15.84
C LYS A 102 4.34 -7.04 16.36
N ALA A 103 5.32 -7.19 15.47
CA ALA A 103 6.73 -7.25 15.85
C ALA A 103 7.17 -5.93 16.50
N GLY A 104 6.82 -4.78 15.91
CA GLY A 104 7.16 -3.47 16.45
C GLY A 104 6.54 -3.21 17.82
N LEU A 105 5.26 -3.56 18.01
CA LEU A 105 4.59 -3.43 19.31
C LEU A 105 5.25 -4.31 20.39
N MET A 106 5.65 -5.54 20.04
CA MET A 106 6.31 -6.44 20.97
C MET A 106 7.71 -5.93 21.41
N ILE A 107 8.42 -5.23 20.53
CA ILE A 107 9.83 -4.85 20.74
C ILE A 107 9.98 -3.44 21.30
N TYR A 108 9.16 -2.50 20.82
CA TYR A 108 9.25 -1.07 21.12
C TYR A 108 8.05 -0.55 21.94
N GLY A 109 7.03 -1.38 22.15
CA GLY A 109 5.92 -1.08 23.05
C GLY A 109 5.13 0.19 22.70
N PRO A 110 4.70 0.97 23.70
CA PRO A 110 3.84 2.14 23.50
C PRO A 110 4.41 3.21 22.56
N GLY A 111 5.73 3.44 22.56
CA GLY A 111 6.34 4.43 21.68
C GLY A 111 6.15 4.10 20.19
N TYR A 112 6.10 2.80 19.85
CA TYR A 112 5.78 2.36 18.49
C TYR A 112 4.30 2.49 18.17
N GLN A 113 3.41 2.25 19.14
CA GLN A 113 1.98 2.47 18.97
C GLN A 113 1.66 3.94 18.64
N GLU A 114 2.20 4.88 19.43
CA GLU A 114 2.02 6.32 19.20
C GLU A 114 2.52 6.76 17.83
N ARG A 115 3.64 6.17 17.38
CA ARG A 115 4.19 6.42 16.04
C ARG A 115 3.26 5.89 14.95
N MET A 116 2.70 4.70 15.12
CA MET A 116 1.74 4.15 14.17
C MET A 116 0.47 4.98 14.07
N GLU A 117 -0.08 5.43 15.20
CA GLU A 117 -1.28 6.27 15.23
C GLU A 117 -1.02 7.62 14.53
N ARG A 118 0.09 8.27 14.84
CA ARG A 118 0.50 9.52 14.18
C ARG A 118 0.74 9.33 12.69
N GLY A 119 1.52 8.32 12.31
CA GLY A 119 1.83 8.02 10.91
C GLY A 119 0.59 7.65 10.10
N ALA A 120 -0.34 6.90 10.69
CA ALA A 120 -1.63 6.58 10.06
C ALA A 120 -2.49 7.84 9.85
N HIS A 121 -2.51 8.75 10.84
CA HIS A 121 -3.24 10.01 10.74
C HIS A 121 -2.65 10.94 9.66
N GLU A 122 -1.32 11.08 9.62
CA GLU A 122 -0.62 11.86 8.58
C GLU A 122 -0.85 11.26 7.19
N SER A 123 -0.80 9.93 7.08
CA SER A 123 -1.02 9.22 5.82
C SER A 123 -2.47 9.32 5.34
N ALA A 124 -3.44 9.23 6.25
CA ALA A 124 -4.85 9.46 5.93
C ALA A 124 -5.07 10.90 5.44
N THR A 125 -4.41 11.89 6.05
CA THR A 125 -4.49 13.29 5.64
C THR A 125 -3.87 13.51 4.25
N LYS A 126 -2.75 12.84 3.94
CA LYS A 126 -2.16 12.84 2.59
C LYS A 126 -3.09 12.19 1.57
N ALA A 127 -3.65 11.03 1.91
CA ALA A 127 -4.55 10.29 1.01
C ALA A 127 -5.86 11.04 0.72
N THR A 128 -6.42 11.76 1.71
CA THR A 128 -7.62 12.59 1.50
C THR A 128 -7.33 13.88 0.76
N ALA A 129 -6.14 14.47 0.93
CA ALA A 129 -5.70 15.60 0.11
C ALA A 129 -5.42 15.21 -1.36
N GLU A 130 -5.26 13.93 -1.64
CA GLU A 130 -4.88 13.41 -2.96
C GLU A 130 -6.01 12.70 -3.73
N ASP A 131 -7.24 12.71 -3.23
CA ASP A 131 -8.42 11.96 -3.73
C ASP A 131 -8.31 10.43 -3.64
N GLY A 132 -8.92 9.89 -2.58
CA GLY A 132 -9.90 8.79 -2.65
C GLY A 132 -9.45 7.45 -3.23
N PHE A 133 -8.55 6.73 -2.55
CA PHE A 133 -8.35 5.28 -2.76
C PHE A 133 -8.68 4.43 -1.52
N PHE A 134 -8.93 5.06 -0.37
CA PHE A 134 -9.13 4.37 0.91
C PHE A 134 -10.45 4.74 1.63
N SER A 135 -11.41 5.35 0.92
CA SER A 135 -12.77 5.53 1.45
C SER A 135 -13.63 4.30 1.18
#